data_AF-A0A0C2DN07-F1
#
_entry.id   AF-A0A0C2DN07-F1
#
_cell.length_a   1.000
_cell.length_b   1.000
_cell.length_c   1.000
_cell.angle_alpha   90.00
_cell.angle_beta   90.00
_cell.angle_gamma   90.00
#
_symmetry.space_group_name_H-M   'P 1'
#
loop_
_entity.id
_entity.type
_entity.pdbx_description
1 polymer ?
#
loop_
_entity_poly.entity_id
_entity_poly.type
_entity_poly.pdbx_seq_one_letter_code
_entity_poly.pdbx_strand_id
1 'polypeptide(L)'
;MLSSHSNVGQPGKWMFRIDDVIGACPAGAQGPPLCDKECPAGRYGFSCQSSCHCAAGFPCDTSSGVCANGCAAGWAGQNCDQGCSYWVSRI
;
A
#
# COMPACT_ATOMS: atom_id res chain seq x y z
N MET A 1 -6.81 28.16 -44.12
CA MET A 1 -5.75 29.00 -43.53
C MET A 1 -6.43 30.09 -42.73
N LEU A 2 -6.45 29.97 -41.41
CA LEU A 2 -6.27 31.12 -40.51
C LEU A 2 -6.01 30.55 -39.10
N SER A 3 -4.83 30.92 -38.59
CA SER A 3 -4.51 31.10 -37.17
C SER A 3 -4.72 29.90 -36.25
N SER A 4 -3.70 29.04 -36.25
CA SER A 4 -3.07 28.52 -35.04
C SER A 4 -3.16 29.55 -33.91
N HIS A 5 -4.12 29.36 -33.00
CA HIS A 5 -4.00 29.93 -31.66
C HIS A 5 -2.89 29.17 -30.96
N SER A 6 -1.71 29.76 -31.08
CA SER A 6 -0.49 29.33 -30.45
C SER A 6 -0.61 29.44 -28.93
N ASN A 7 -0.07 28.41 -28.26
CA ASN A 7 0.60 28.42 -26.96
C ASN A 7 -0.06 29.17 -25.77
N VAL A 8 -0.95 28.50 -25.05
CA VAL A 8 -0.92 28.56 -23.58
C VAL A 8 -1.13 27.14 -23.03
N GLY A 9 -0.13 26.27 -23.26
CA GLY A 9 0.14 25.23 -22.28
C GLY A 9 0.82 25.95 -21.11
N GLN A 10 0.07 26.33 -20.08
CA GLN A 10 0.69 26.87 -18.87
C GLN A 10 1.65 25.81 -18.33
N PRO A 11 2.97 26.08 -18.22
CA PRO A 11 3.85 25.18 -17.51
C PRO A 11 3.36 25.10 -16.07
N GLY A 12 3.01 23.89 -15.62
CA GLY A 12 2.51 23.63 -14.27
C GLY A 12 1.01 23.35 -14.13
N LYS A 13 0.23 23.30 -15.22
CA LYS A 13 -1.18 22.88 -15.14
C LYS A 13 -1.29 21.36 -15.13
N TRP A 14 -1.06 20.77 -13.96
CA TRP A 14 -1.49 19.40 -13.68
C TRP A 14 -3.01 19.34 -13.86
N MET A 15 -3.41 18.69 -14.95
CA MET A 15 -4.79 18.46 -15.31
C MET A 15 -5.37 17.41 -14.36
N PHE A 16 -5.74 17.82 -13.14
CA PHE A 16 -6.47 16.94 -12.24
C PHE A 16 -7.91 16.82 -12.74
N ARG A 17 -8.26 15.63 -13.26
CA ARG A 17 -9.67 15.27 -13.45
C ARG A 17 -10.34 15.20 -12.07
N ILE A 18 -11.58 15.67 -11.99
CA ILE A 18 -12.37 15.81 -10.76
C ILE A 18 -13.02 14.44 -10.35
N ASP A 19 -12.63 13.33 -10.98
CA ASP A 19 -13.35 12.05 -10.87
C ASP A 19 -12.59 10.90 -10.15
N ASP A 20 -11.34 11.07 -9.72
CA ASP A 20 -10.60 10.00 -9.00
C ASP A 20 -9.95 10.50 -7.69
N VAL A 21 -10.73 10.34 -6.62
CA VAL A 21 -10.35 9.91 -5.27
C VAL A 21 -9.00 10.39 -4.73
N ILE A 22 -9.07 11.19 -3.65
CA ILE A 22 -8.01 11.47 -2.67
C ILE A 22 -6.99 10.31 -2.61
N GLY A 23 -5.80 10.59 -3.16
CA GLY A 23 -4.91 9.60 -3.76
C GLY A 23 -4.43 8.50 -2.83
N ALA A 24 -4.45 7.26 -3.35
CA ALA A 24 -3.75 6.15 -2.73
C ALA A 24 -2.24 6.48 -2.60
N CYS A 25 -1.69 6.25 -1.42
CA CYS A 25 -0.26 6.46 -1.16
C CYS A 25 0.57 5.29 -1.69
N PRO A 26 1.83 5.54 -2.11
CA PRO A 26 2.74 4.48 -2.52
C PRO A 26 2.96 3.48 -1.37
N ALA A 27 3.36 2.26 -1.73
CA ALA A 27 3.56 1.21 -0.73
C ALA A 27 4.58 1.64 0.35
N GLY A 28 4.21 1.45 1.62
CA GLY A 28 5.01 1.88 2.76
C GLY A 28 4.64 3.23 3.36
N ALA A 29 3.74 4.00 2.72
CA ALA A 29 3.28 5.29 3.20
C ALA A 29 1.74 5.38 3.28
N GLN A 30 1.27 6.27 4.15
CA GLN A 30 -0.14 6.61 4.37
C GLN A 30 -0.31 8.10 4.65
N GLY A 31 -1.58 8.54 4.70
CA GLY A 31 -1.95 9.93 4.94
C GLY A 31 -2.09 10.73 3.65
N PRO A 32 -3.08 10.41 2.79
CA PRO A 32 -3.40 11.26 1.64
C PRO A 32 -3.74 12.69 2.08
N PRO A 33 -3.48 13.71 1.25
CA PRO A 33 -2.83 13.64 -0.07
C PRO A 33 -1.28 13.68 0.00
N LEU A 34 -0.70 13.85 1.18
CA LEU A 34 0.73 14.14 1.35
C LEU A 34 1.61 12.88 1.46
N CYS A 35 1.05 11.76 1.93
CA CYS A 35 1.76 10.49 2.10
C CYS A 35 3.06 10.62 2.90
N ASP A 36 3.05 11.48 3.93
CA ASP A 36 4.21 11.81 4.76
C ASP A 36 4.34 10.90 5.98
N LYS A 37 3.34 10.03 6.23
CA LYS A 37 3.33 9.11 7.36
C LYS A 37 3.74 7.73 6.92
N GLU A 38 4.66 7.13 7.65
CA GLU A 38 4.99 5.71 7.51
C GLU A 38 3.79 4.81 7.86
N CYS A 39 3.76 3.62 7.27
CA CYS A 39 2.76 2.63 7.65
C CYS A 39 2.88 2.25 9.13
N PRO A 40 1.75 2.00 9.82
CA PRO A 40 1.78 1.44 11.15
C PRO A 40 2.45 0.07 11.13
N ALA A 41 3.14 -0.29 12.23
CA ALA A 41 3.68 -1.63 12.38
C ALA A 41 2.58 -2.68 12.18
N GLY A 42 2.89 -3.72 11.39
CA GLY A 42 1.93 -4.76 11.03
C GLY A 42 1.13 -4.48 9.76
N ARG A 43 1.39 -3.37 9.05
CA ARG A 43 0.73 -3.05 7.77
C ARG A 43 1.74 -2.77 6.65
N TYR A 44 1.31 -3.07 5.44
CA TYR A 44 2.13 -2.90 4.23
C TYR A 44 1.27 -2.65 2.98
N GLY A 45 1.95 -2.37 1.86
CA GLY A 45 1.31 -2.17 0.57
C GLY A 45 0.76 -0.76 0.39
N PHE A 46 0.03 -0.53 -0.71
CA PHE A 46 -0.52 0.78 -1.04
C PHE A 46 -1.46 1.28 0.05
N SER A 47 -1.25 2.52 0.51
CA SER A 47 -1.98 3.11 1.63
C SER A 47 -2.04 2.24 2.90
N CYS A 48 -1.07 1.33 3.09
CA CYS A 48 -1.03 0.41 4.23
C CYS A 48 -2.32 -0.42 4.39
N GLN A 49 -2.92 -0.81 3.27
CA GLN A 49 -4.18 -1.56 3.26
C GLN A 49 -4.01 -3.04 3.62
N SER A 50 -2.82 -3.61 3.43
CA SER A 50 -2.54 -5.00 3.76
C SER A 50 -1.99 -5.12 5.17
N SER A 51 -2.33 -6.20 5.86
CA SER A 51 -1.82 -6.52 7.20
C SER A 51 -0.90 -7.73 7.12
N CYS A 52 0.22 -7.69 7.82
CA CYS A 52 1.16 -8.79 7.92
C CYS A 52 1.11 -9.43 9.31
N HIS A 53 1.28 -10.75 9.37
CA HIS A 53 1.25 -11.50 10.62
C HIS A 53 2.58 -12.21 10.87
N CYS A 54 3.65 -11.43 11.08
CA CYS A 54 4.97 -11.96 11.38
C CYS A 54 5.05 -12.62 12.77
N ALA A 55 5.92 -13.61 12.93
CA ALA A 55 6.19 -14.24 14.22
C ALA A 55 6.73 -13.24 15.26
N ALA A 56 6.37 -13.45 16.53
CA ALA A 56 6.85 -12.69 17.69
C ALA A 56 6.64 -11.16 17.66
N GLY A 57 5.69 -10.66 16.87
CA GLY A 57 5.33 -9.23 16.84
C GLY A 57 6.37 -8.32 16.19
N PHE A 58 7.27 -8.89 15.37
CA PHE A 58 8.21 -8.10 14.58
C PHE A 58 7.48 -7.32 13.48
N PRO A 59 7.91 -6.08 13.19
CA PRO A 59 7.38 -5.34 12.06
C PRO A 59 7.76 -6.06 10.75
N CYS A 60 6.79 -6.22 9.84
CA CYS A 60 7.10 -6.55 8.45
C CYS A 60 7.65 -5.33 7.71
N ASP A 61 8.30 -5.58 6.59
CA ASP A 61 8.63 -4.52 5.64
C ASP A 61 7.35 -3.82 5.16
N THR A 62 7.26 -2.50 5.32
CA THR A 62 6.03 -1.74 5.01
C THR A 62 5.77 -1.61 3.51
N SER A 63 6.80 -1.79 2.68
CA SER A 63 6.68 -1.70 1.22
C SER A 63 6.21 -3.03 0.61
N SER A 64 6.75 -4.15 1.08
CA SER A 64 6.55 -5.48 0.51
C SER A 64 5.72 -6.42 1.38
N GLY A 65 5.66 -6.18 2.69
CA GLY A 65 5.01 -7.05 3.68
C GLY A 65 5.86 -8.24 4.11
N VAL A 66 7.10 -8.37 3.63
CA VAL A 66 7.93 -9.54 3.89
C VAL A 66 8.35 -9.59 5.36
N CYS A 67 8.17 -10.76 5.98
CA CYS A 67 8.57 -11.04 7.35
C CYS A 67 9.93 -11.75 7.37
N ALA A 68 10.97 -11.09 7.89
CA ALA A 68 12.31 -11.68 8.00
C ALA A 68 12.36 -12.91 8.93
N ASN A 69 11.47 -12.98 9.93
CA ASN A 69 11.42 -14.04 10.93
C ASN A 69 10.36 -15.12 10.63
N GLY A 70 9.74 -15.09 9.45
CA GLY A 70 8.62 -15.97 9.10
C GLY A 70 7.29 -15.57 9.75
N CYS A 71 6.28 -16.43 9.55
CA CYS A 71 4.89 -16.15 9.91
C CYS A 71 4.51 -16.63 11.31
N ALA A 72 3.58 -15.92 11.94
CA ALA A 72 2.95 -16.34 13.17
C ALA A 72 2.18 -17.65 12.98
N ALA A 73 1.95 -18.39 14.07
CA ALA A 73 1.19 -19.63 14.02
C ALA A 73 -0.21 -19.39 13.44
N GLY A 74 -0.59 -20.17 12.43
CA GLY A 74 -1.85 -20.00 11.72
C GLY A 74 -1.79 -19.05 10.52
N TRP A 75 -0.61 -18.52 10.18
CA TRP A 75 -0.39 -17.68 8.99
C TRP A 75 0.66 -18.28 8.05
N ALA A 76 0.49 -18.02 6.76
CA ALA A 76 1.33 -18.47 5.66
C ALA A 76 1.42 -17.41 4.55
N GLY A 77 2.25 -17.68 3.54
CA GLY A 77 2.58 -16.74 2.47
C GLY A 77 3.86 -15.97 2.78
N GLN A 78 4.44 -15.32 1.77
CA GLN A 78 5.68 -14.55 1.92
C GLN A 78 5.50 -13.31 2.80
N ASN A 79 4.26 -12.83 2.87
CA ASN A 79 3.82 -11.63 3.58
C ASN A 79 3.01 -11.99 4.84
N CYS A 80 2.83 -13.29 5.10
CA CYS A 80 2.02 -13.79 6.21
C CYS A 80 0.60 -13.22 6.23
N ASP A 81 0.00 -13.03 5.05
CA ASP A 81 -1.35 -12.49 4.82
C ASP A 81 -2.39 -13.60 4.63
N GLN A 82 -1.96 -14.85 4.50
CA GLN A 82 -2.84 -15.99 4.27
C GLN A 82 -3.03 -16.78 5.57
N GLY A 83 -4.26 -16.86 6.05
CA GLY A 83 -4.60 -17.75 7.17
C GLY A 83 -4.46 -19.22 6.76
N CYS A 84 -3.77 -20.02 7.56
CA CYS A 84 -3.61 -21.44 7.36
C CYS A 84 -4.90 -22.19 7.68
N SER A 85 -5.81 -22.39 6.73
CA SER A 85 -7.09 -23.09 6.93
C SER A 85 -7.02 -24.51 7.52
N TYR A 86 -5.84 -25.14 7.55
CA TYR A 86 -5.67 -26.51 8.05
C TYR A 86 -5.82 -26.70 9.57
N TRP A 87 -5.78 -25.63 10.37
CA TRP A 87 -6.10 -25.66 11.81
C TRP A 87 -7.58 -25.95 12.15
N VAL A 88 -8.51 -25.79 11.19
CA VAL A 88 -9.95 -26.06 11.41
C VAL A 88 -10.31 -27.52 11.12
N SER A 89 -9.43 -28.29 10.48
CA SER A 89 -9.73 -29.67 10.04
C SER A 89 -9.33 -30.78 11.02
N ARG A 90 -9.00 -30.43 12.28
CA ARG A 90 -8.68 -31.41 13.35
C ARG A 90 -9.56 -31.23 14.59
N ILE A 91 -10.87 -31.14 14.38
CA ILE A 91 -11.91 -31.39 15.41
C ILE A 91 -12.77 -32.54 14.93
#